data_AF-A0A917ZZ09-F1
#
_entry.id   AF-A0A917ZZ09-F1
#
_cell.length_a   1.000
_cell.length_b   1.000
_cell.length_c   1.000
_cell.angle_alpha   90.00
_cell.angle_beta   90.00
_cell.angle_gamma   90.00
#
_symmetry.space_group_name_H-M   'P 1'
#
loop_
_entity.id
_entity.type
_entity.pdbx_description
1 polymer ?
#
loop_
_entity_poly.entity_id
_entity_poly.type
_entity_poly.pdbx_seq_one_letter_code
_entity_poly.pdbx_strand_id
1 'polypeptide(L)'
;MTTDSGLRLRWEWEPAPSVRAPEYRATWARIEISVGSEQVTLVEDRESGSSRRSIYCPLYPLAEWAAYHWWFLRADARPARNVDVGRPDRYLPRDVRRHSLRGSGDGFLWPDLLIIPEGQSKRLIWQRDHAQPDGQRPIRFLSEGEALVDGAAVELELERLISAVLTRLAEQGVHGTTLEKEWGAVQAAEPDEVEFCLAAARLGLDPYAEAEPYQDLIVRAASELRGNILGDF
;
A
#
# COMPACT_ATOMS: atom_id res chain seq x y z
N MET A 1 14.36 3.68 25.56
CA MET A 1 13.07 3.26 25.00
C MET A 1 13.08 3.63 23.54
N THR A 2 13.39 2.67 22.66
CA THR A 2 13.27 2.84 21.21
C THR A 2 11.79 2.87 20.89
N THR A 3 11.27 4.05 20.56
CA THR A 3 9.96 4.18 19.91
C THR A 3 10.03 3.38 18.63
N ASP A 4 9.22 2.33 18.54
CA ASP A 4 8.98 1.59 17.31
C ASP A 4 8.35 2.54 16.30
N SER A 5 9.16 3.08 15.38
CA SER A 5 8.75 4.09 14.40
C SER A 5 8.06 3.50 13.17
N GLY A 6 7.84 2.18 13.13
CA GLY A 6 7.35 1.47 11.95
C GLY A 6 5.88 1.75 11.58
N LEU A 7 5.53 1.43 10.34
CA LEU A 7 4.14 1.25 9.92
C LEU A 7 3.54 0.09 10.72
N ARG A 8 2.31 0.24 11.18
CA ARG A 8 1.58 -0.85 11.85
C ARG A 8 0.13 -0.86 11.41
N LEU A 9 -0.32 -2.02 10.95
CA LEU A 9 -1.70 -2.28 10.57
C LEU A 9 -2.36 -3.16 11.63
N ARG A 10 -3.48 -2.75 12.19
CA ARG A 10 -4.29 -3.58 13.09
C ARG A 10 -5.69 -3.69 12.55
N TRP A 11 -6.31 -4.84 12.74
CA TRP A 11 -7.68 -5.04 12.32
C TRP A 11 -8.39 -6.06 13.19
N GLU A 12 -9.71 -5.96 13.20
CA GLU A 12 -10.63 -6.91 13.79
C GLU A 12 -11.69 -7.26 12.75
N TRP A 13 -11.86 -8.55 12.48
CA TRP A 13 -12.84 -9.02 11.50
C TRP A 13 -14.25 -8.80 12.02
N GLU A 14 -15.10 -8.21 11.19
CA GLU A 14 -16.47 -7.85 11.56
C GLU A 14 -17.44 -8.46 10.55
N PRO A 15 -18.63 -8.91 10.97
CA PRO A 15 -19.63 -9.43 10.05
C PRO A 15 -20.25 -8.30 9.22
N ALA A 16 -20.37 -8.51 7.90
CA ALA A 16 -21.02 -7.56 7.00
C ALA A 16 -22.05 -8.24 6.08
N PRO A 17 -23.15 -8.78 6.63
CA PRO A 17 -24.10 -9.61 5.88
C PRO A 17 -24.77 -8.89 4.70
N SER A 18 -24.82 -7.55 4.73
CA SER A 18 -25.39 -6.73 3.66
C SER A 18 -24.45 -6.52 2.45
N VAL A 19 -23.15 -6.80 2.59
CA VAL A 19 -22.17 -6.64 1.51
C VAL A 19 -22.33 -7.77 0.49
N ARG A 20 -22.46 -7.43 -0.80
CA ARG A 20 -22.76 -8.42 -1.85
C ARG A 20 -21.54 -9.16 -2.38
N ALA A 21 -20.43 -8.45 -2.58
CA ALA A 21 -19.17 -9.03 -3.06
C ALA A 21 -18.62 -10.02 -2.01
N PRO A 22 -18.36 -11.30 -2.37
CA PRO A 22 -17.88 -12.31 -1.43
C PRO A 22 -16.57 -11.93 -0.73
N GLU A 23 -15.62 -11.39 -1.48
CA GLU A 23 -14.29 -10.98 -1.01
C GLU A 23 -14.41 -9.87 0.03
N TYR A 24 -15.24 -8.85 -0.27
CA TYR A 24 -15.47 -7.73 0.63
C TYR A 24 -16.24 -8.16 1.89
N ARG A 25 -17.23 -9.05 1.74
CA ARG A 25 -17.99 -9.58 2.88
C ARG A 25 -17.09 -10.39 3.82
N ALA A 26 -16.22 -11.24 3.26
CA ALA A 26 -15.34 -12.11 4.03
C ALA A 26 -14.27 -11.34 4.82
N THR A 27 -13.83 -10.20 4.26
CA THR A 27 -12.68 -9.42 4.75
C THR A 27 -13.08 -8.08 5.36
N TRP A 28 -14.37 -7.90 5.66
CA TRP A 28 -14.86 -6.71 6.34
C TRP A 28 -14.24 -6.60 7.73
N ALA A 29 -13.71 -5.43 8.06
CA ALA A 29 -12.97 -5.25 9.30
C ALA A 29 -13.06 -3.82 9.85
N ARG A 30 -12.86 -3.72 11.16
CA ARG A 30 -12.46 -2.49 11.83
C ARG A 30 -10.94 -2.36 11.74
N ILE A 31 -10.44 -1.31 11.11
CA ILE A 31 -9.03 -1.19 10.71
C ILE A 31 -8.40 0.05 11.35
N GLU A 32 -7.20 -0.12 11.92
CA GLU A 32 -6.37 0.93 12.49
C GLU A 32 -5.00 0.93 11.79
N ILE A 33 -4.57 2.09 11.29
CA ILE A 33 -3.23 2.30 10.72
C ILE A 33 -2.51 3.34 11.55
N SER A 34 -1.31 3.01 12.02
CA SER A 34 -0.42 3.92 12.75
C SER A 34 0.98 3.91 12.18
N VAL A 35 1.67 5.03 12.31
CA VAL A 35 3.10 5.17 11.99
C VAL A 35 3.78 5.75 13.22
N GLY A 36 4.61 4.94 13.88
CA GLY A 36 5.13 5.30 15.19
C GLY A 36 4.01 5.53 16.22
N SER A 37 3.99 6.72 16.83
CA SER A 37 2.93 7.13 17.77
C SER A 37 1.70 7.75 17.09
N GLU A 38 1.79 8.08 15.80
CA GLU A 38 0.74 8.80 15.07
C GLU A 38 -0.30 7.85 14.50
N GLN A 39 -1.58 8.19 14.68
CA GLN A 39 -2.70 7.39 14.17
C GLN A 39 -3.16 7.95 12.82
N VAL A 40 -2.73 7.30 11.73
CA VAL A 40 -3.09 7.68 10.35
C VAL A 40 -4.60 7.56 10.10
N THR A 41 -5.26 6.57 10.71
CA THR A 41 -6.71 6.38 10.65
C THR A 41 -7.49 7.15 11.71
N LEU A 42 -6.92 8.21 12.30
CA LEU A 42 -7.68 9.10 13.17
C LEU A 42 -8.70 9.86 12.32
N VAL A 43 -9.98 9.62 12.57
CA VAL A 43 -11.09 10.21 11.83
C VAL A 43 -12.08 10.92 12.74
N GLU A 44 -12.67 11.99 12.23
CA GLU A 44 -13.88 12.62 12.75
C GLU A 44 -15.08 12.04 12.00
N ASP A 45 -16.05 11.55 12.75
CA ASP A 45 -17.37 11.17 12.26
C ASP A 45 -18.26 12.40 12.23
N ARG A 46 -18.71 12.81 11.04
CA ARG A 46 -19.44 14.08 10.87
C ARG A 46 -20.89 14.01 11.35
N GLU A 47 -21.46 12.80 11.42
CA GLU A 47 -22.83 12.61 11.87
C GLU A 47 -22.91 12.69 13.39
N SER A 48 -21.98 12.03 14.08
CA SER A 48 -21.94 12.01 15.55
C SER A 48 -21.08 13.11 16.18
N GLY A 49 -20.21 13.77 15.41
CA GLY A 49 -19.20 14.70 15.92
C GLY A 49 -18.10 14.05 16.76
N SER A 50 -18.06 12.71 16.78
CA SER A 50 -17.09 11.94 17.56
C SER A 50 -15.80 11.69 16.78
N SER A 51 -14.69 11.50 17.48
CA SER A 51 -13.44 11.04 16.86
C SER A 51 -13.19 9.58 17.18
N ARG A 52 -12.66 8.84 16.21
CA ARG A 52 -12.26 7.44 16.37
C ARG A 52 -10.95 7.14 15.65
N ARG A 53 -10.27 6.08 16.09
CA ARG A 53 -8.95 5.68 15.58
C ARG A 53 -9.03 4.70 14.41
N SER A 54 -10.22 4.24 14.06
CA SER A 54 -10.44 3.18 13.07
C SER A 54 -11.45 3.56 11.99
N ILE A 55 -11.30 2.91 10.85
CA ILE A 55 -12.24 2.90 9.73
C ILE A 55 -12.88 1.51 9.60
N TYR A 56 -14.03 1.45 8.93
CA TYR A 56 -14.77 0.21 8.69
C TYR A 56 -14.92 0.00 7.18
N CYS A 57 -14.18 -0.96 6.64
CA CYS A 57 -14.17 -1.29 5.23
C CYS A 57 -13.55 -2.70 5.02
N PRO A 58 -13.66 -3.31 3.83
CA PRO A 58 -13.00 -4.58 3.58
C PRO A 58 -11.48 -4.37 3.42
N LEU A 59 -10.70 -5.32 3.96
CA LEU A 59 -9.25 -5.33 3.77
C LEU A 59 -8.82 -5.88 2.41
N TYR A 60 -9.71 -6.60 1.69
CA TYR A 60 -9.39 -7.19 0.40
C TYR A 60 -8.78 -6.20 -0.61
N PRO A 61 -9.38 -5.02 -0.89
CA PRO A 61 -8.81 -4.09 -1.87
C PRO A 61 -7.41 -3.60 -1.51
N LEU A 62 -7.14 -3.39 -0.21
CA LEU A 62 -5.81 -2.98 0.23
C LEU A 62 -4.77 -4.10 0.06
N ALA A 63 -5.14 -5.35 0.38
CA ALA A 63 -4.26 -6.49 0.17
C ALA A 63 -3.98 -6.73 -1.32
N GLU A 64 -5.02 -6.62 -2.17
CA GLU A 64 -4.89 -6.73 -3.63
C GLU A 64 -3.97 -5.65 -4.19
N TRP A 65 -4.16 -4.40 -3.78
CA TRP A 65 -3.26 -3.29 -4.12
C TRP A 65 -1.80 -3.57 -3.72
N ALA A 66 -1.58 -4.07 -2.49
CA ALA A 66 -0.24 -4.34 -1.99
C ALA A 66 0.45 -5.47 -2.78
N ALA A 67 -0.28 -6.51 -3.16
CA ALA A 67 0.24 -7.59 -4.00
C ALA A 67 0.54 -7.10 -5.42
N TYR A 68 -0.40 -6.37 -6.03
CA TYR A 68 -0.27 -5.86 -7.40
C TYR A 68 0.90 -4.87 -7.54
N HIS A 69 1.17 -4.06 -6.52
CA HIS A 69 2.24 -3.08 -6.52
C HIS A 69 3.50 -3.53 -5.76
N TRP A 70 3.61 -4.82 -5.40
CA TRP A 70 4.67 -5.32 -4.53
C TRP A 70 6.06 -4.89 -4.97
N TRP A 71 6.42 -5.12 -6.23
CA TRP A 71 7.75 -4.77 -6.76
C TRP A 71 8.03 -3.26 -6.71
N PHE A 72 7.02 -2.44 -6.99
CA PHE A 72 7.14 -0.98 -6.91
C PHE A 72 7.28 -0.49 -5.47
N LEU A 73 6.49 -1.04 -4.54
CA LEU A 73 6.61 -0.71 -3.12
C LEU A 73 7.97 -1.12 -2.55
N ARG A 74 8.63 -2.13 -3.14
CA ARG A 74 9.98 -2.55 -2.78
C ARG A 74 11.07 -1.66 -3.35
N ALA A 75 11.01 -1.32 -4.63
CA ALA A 75 12.17 -0.79 -5.34
C ALA A 75 11.89 0.30 -6.38
N ASP A 76 10.67 0.82 -6.50
CA ASP A 76 10.41 1.92 -7.44
C ASP A 76 11.34 3.11 -7.17
N ALA A 77 11.75 3.78 -8.25
CA ALA A 77 12.57 4.97 -8.13
C ALA A 77 11.75 6.07 -7.44
N ARG A 78 12.38 6.75 -6.49
CA ARG A 78 11.78 7.92 -5.85
C ARG A 78 11.35 8.92 -6.94
N PRO A 79 10.09 9.42 -6.91
CA PRO A 79 9.68 10.47 -7.82
C PRO A 79 10.64 11.67 -7.72
N ALA A 80 11.19 12.11 -8.86
CA ALA A 80 12.18 13.20 -8.90
C ALA A 80 11.65 14.57 -8.47
N ARG A 81 10.34 14.67 -8.16
CA ARG A 81 9.67 15.89 -7.72
C ARG A 81 9.20 15.70 -6.29
N ASN A 82 9.20 16.79 -5.51
CA ASN A 82 8.50 16.82 -4.23
C ASN A 82 7.05 16.38 -4.46
N VAL A 83 6.65 15.27 -3.85
CA VAL A 83 5.30 14.73 -4.00
C VAL A 83 4.34 15.66 -3.27
N ASP A 84 3.43 16.29 -4.02
CA ASP A 84 2.39 17.15 -3.47
C ASP A 84 1.25 16.29 -2.92
N VAL A 85 1.31 16.00 -1.62
CA VAL A 85 0.46 14.99 -0.95
C VAL A 85 -0.95 15.52 -0.61
N GLY A 86 -1.30 16.74 -0.99
CA GLY A 86 -2.62 17.35 -0.71
C GLY A 86 -3.64 17.24 -1.86
N ARG A 87 -3.26 16.66 -3.00
CA ARG A 87 -4.13 16.61 -4.19
C ARG A 87 -5.00 15.35 -4.19
N PRO A 88 -6.26 15.43 -4.67
CA PRO A 88 -7.06 14.25 -4.91
C PRO A 88 -6.32 13.23 -5.78
N ASP A 89 -6.39 11.96 -5.42
CA ASP A 89 -5.63 10.86 -6.04
C ASP A 89 -5.70 10.85 -7.58
N ARG A 90 -6.86 11.16 -8.17
CA ARG A 90 -7.05 11.26 -9.64
C ARG A 90 -6.13 12.27 -10.35
N TYR A 91 -5.60 13.25 -9.62
CA TYR A 91 -4.69 14.28 -10.12
C TYR A 91 -3.23 13.99 -9.81
N LEU A 92 -2.95 12.94 -9.03
CA LEU A 92 -1.59 12.47 -8.82
C LEU A 92 -1.09 11.78 -10.10
N PRO A 93 0.19 11.95 -10.47
CA PRO A 93 0.82 11.18 -11.54
C PRO A 93 0.69 9.66 -11.32
N ARG A 94 0.68 8.86 -12.41
CA ARG A 94 0.53 7.39 -12.32
C ARG A 94 1.57 6.76 -11.40
N ASP A 95 2.80 7.26 -11.49
CA ASP A 95 3.95 6.86 -10.70
C ASP A 95 3.79 7.13 -9.20
N VAL A 96 2.98 8.10 -8.82
CA VAL A 96 2.66 8.38 -7.40
C VAL A 96 1.45 7.59 -6.93
N ARG A 97 0.43 7.40 -7.78
CA ARG A 97 -0.81 6.68 -7.40
C ARG A 97 -0.57 5.23 -6.98
N ARG A 98 0.41 4.54 -7.58
CA ARG A 98 0.80 3.17 -7.19
C ARG A 98 1.35 3.06 -5.77
N HIS A 99 1.76 4.18 -5.17
CA HIS A 99 2.22 4.28 -3.78
C HIS A 99 1.14 4.75 -2.81
N SER A 100 -0.07 5.04 -3.30
CA SER A 100 -1.17 5.65 -2.55
C SER A 100 -2.16 4.62 -2.03
N LEU A 101 -2.26 4.49 -0.71
CA LEU A 101 -3.31 3.69 -0.08
C LEU A 101 -4.70 4.23 -0.39
N ARG A 102 -4.85 5.54 -0.61
CA ARG A 102 -6.14 6.13 -0.98
C ARG A 102 -6.63 5.60 -2.32
N GLY A 103 -5.72 5.29 -3.24
CA GLY A 103 -6.00 4.69 -4.54
C GLY A 103 -6.39 3.22 -4.48
N SER A 104 -6.06 2.50 -3.40
CA SER A 104 -6.34 1.06 -3.22
C SER A 104 -7.82 0.71 -3.03
N GLY A 105 -8.66 1.72 -2.82
CA GLY A 105 -9.85 1.54 -2.01
C GLY A 105 -11.12 1.00 -2.64
N ASP A 106 -11.19 0.73 -3.94
CA ASP A 106 -12.46 0.37 -4.63
C ASP A 106 -13.67 1.26 -4.26
N GLY A 107 -13.42 2.53 -3.93
CA GLY A 107 -14.44 3.49 -3.47
C GLY A 107 -14.67 3.55 -1.96
N PHE A 108 -14.03 2.70 -1.17
CA PHE A 108 -13.96 2.80 0.29
C PHE A 108 -13.03 3.95 0.74
N LEU A 109 -13.26 4.42 1.97
CA LEU A 109 -12.53 5.55 2.54
C LEU A 109 -11.22 5.09 3.17
N TRP A 110 -10.13 5.22 2.43
CA TRP A 110 -8.76 5.03 2.92
C TRP A 110 -8.06 6.36 3.19
N PRO A 111 -7.12 6.41 4.15
CA PRO A 111 -6.34 7.62 4.43
C PRO A 111 -5.46 8.00 3.24
N ASP A 112 -5.12 9.29 3.13
CA ASP A 112 -4.01 9.73 2.29
C ASP A 112 -2.72 9.23 2.94
N LEU A 113 -2.25 8.04 2.57
CA LEU A 113 -0.95 7.54 3.00
C LEU A 113 -0.20 7.09 1.76
N LEU A 114 0.95 7.70 1.53
CA LEU A 114 1.92 7.31 0.52
C LEU A 114 3.03 6.46 1.16
N ILE A 115 3.41 5.38 0.50
CA ILE A 115 4.58 4.55 0.85
C ILE A 115 5.60 4.70 -0.28
N ILE A 116 6.65 5.51 -0.07
CA ILE A 116 7.64 5.80 -1.12
C ILE A 116 8.96 5.07 -0.79
N PRO A 117 9.50 4.23 -1.68
CA PRO A 117 10.84 3.66 -1.50
C PRO A 117 11.93 4.73 -1.50
N GLU A 118 12.84 4.67 -0.52
CA GLU A 118 14.05 5.50 -0.45
C GLU A 118 15.24 4.61 0.00
N GLY A 119 15.90 3.95 -0.95
CA GLY A 119 16.94 2.96 -0.68
C GLY A 119 16.46 1.82 0.22
N GLN A 120 17.08 1.65 1.39
CA GLN A 120 16.70 0.65 2.39
C GLN A 120 15.53 1.06 3.29
N SER A 121 15.15 2.35 3.26
CA SER A 121 14.05 2.89 4.05
C SER A 121 12.82 3.13 3.18
N LYS A 122 11.67 3.35 3.80
CA LYS A 122 10.49 3.90 3.12
C LYS A 122 10.12 5.22 3.76
N ARG A 123 9.83 6.21 2.92
CA ARG A 123 9.25 7.47 3.35
C ARG A 123 7.73 7.35 3.31
N LEU A 124 7.13 7.46 4.48
CA LEU A 124 5.70 7.47 4.68
C LEU A 124 5.23 8.90 4.79
N ILE A 125 4.28 9.31 3.94
CA ILE A 125 3.70 10.67 4.00
C ILE A 125 2.19 10.54 4.04
N TRP A 126 1.56 11.16 5.03
CA TRP A 126 0.11 11.19 5.14
C TRP A 126 -0.42 12.60 5.36
N GLN A 127 -1.63 12.84 4.88
CA GLN A 127 -2.28 14.13 4.95
C GLN A 127 -3.68 14.02 5.54
N ARG A 128 -4.04 15.04 6.31
CA ARG A 128 -5.41 15.19 6.80
C ARG A 128 -6.31 15.53 5.61
N ASP A 129 -7.57 15.12 5.68
CA ASP A 129 -8.55 15.58 4.71
C ASP A 129 -8.76 17.10 4.90
N HIS A 130 -8.71 17.88 3.82
CA HIS A 130 -9.10 19.28 3.88
C HIS A 130 -10.63 19.42 3.99
N ALA A 131 -11.09 20.53 4.57
CA ALA A 131 -12.52 20.83 4.64
C ALA A 131 -13.06 21.03 3.22
N GLN A 132 -13.66 19.99 2.64
CA GLN A 132 -14.37 20.12 1.38
C GLN A 132 -15.71 20.83 1.60
N PRO A 133 -16.09 21.78 0.72
CA PRO A 133 -17.37 22.49 0.82
C PRO A 133 -18.60 21.58 0.80
N ASP A 134 -18.48 20.40 0.20
CA ASP A 134 -19.64 19.61 -0.22
C ASP A 134 -20.16 18.60 0.80
N GLY A 135 -19.59 18.49 2.01
CA GLY A 135 -20.20 17.72 3.11
C GLY A 135 -20.41 16.20 2.90
N GLN A 136 -20.15 15.65 1.71
CA GLN A 136 -20.65 14.34 1.26
C GLN A 136 -19.96 13.12 1.89
N ARG A 137 -18.79 13.27 2.51
CA ARG A 137 -18.09 12.14 3.14
C ARG A 137 -18.53 12.01 4.60
N PRO A 138 -18.93 10.81 5.07
CA PRO A 138 -19.41 10.59 6.44
C PRO A 138 -18.30 10.75 7.49
N ILE A 139 -17.04 10.55 7.08
CA ILE A 139 -15.87 10.73 7.94
C ILE A 139 -14.82 11.62 7.28
N ARG A 140 -13.94 12.19 8.12
CA ARG A 140 -12.79 13.01 7.72
C ARG A 140 -11.53 12.54 8.43
N PHE A 141 -10.44 12.28 7.70
CA PHE A 141 -9.13 12.00 8.30
C PHE A 141 -8.52 13.26 8.91
N LEU A 142 -7.99 13.16 10.13
CA LEU A 142 -7.55 14.31 10.94
C LEU A 142 -6.03 14.43 11.08
N SER A 143 -5.31 13.32 10.96
CA SER A 143 -3.86 13.26 11.12
C SER A 143 -3.13 13.63 9.83
N GLU A 144 -1.98 14.29 9.97
CA GLU A 144 -1.01 14.50 8.89
C GLU A 144 0.39 14.27 9.46
N GLY A 145 1.36 13.97 8.61
CA GLY A 145 2.73 13.79 9.03
C GLY A 145 3.58 13.07 8.01
N GLU A 146 4.81 12.83 8.42
CA GLU A 146 5.84 12.20 7.62
C GLU A 146 6.77 11.39 8.53
N ALA A 147 7.20 10.21 8.08
CA ALA A 147 8.20 9.41 8.76
C ALA A 147 9.09 8.67 7.75
N LEU A 148 10.38 8.57 8.07
CA LEU A 148 11.29 7.62 7.42
C LEU A 148 11.38 6.37 8.30
N VAL A 149 11.04 5.21 7.73
CA VAL A 149 10.95 3.94 8.46
C VAL A 149 11.77 2.86 7.77
N ASP A 150 12.11 1.81 8.52
CA ASP A 150 12.79 0.64 7.96
C ASP A 150 11.91 -0.02 6.89
N GLY A 151 12.47 -0.24 5.70
CA GLY A 151 11.71 -0.78 4.58
C GLY A 151 11.39 -2.26 4.73
N ALA A 152 12.27 -3.03 5.36
CA ALA A 152 11.99 -4.43 5.65
C ALA A 152 10.79 -4.57 6.61
N ALA A 153 10.67 -3.70 7.61
CA ALA A 153 9.53 -3.68 8.52
C ALA A 153 8.20 -3.36 7.80
N VAL A 154 8.20 -2.42 6.84
CA VAL A 154 7.00 -2.12 6.03
C VAL A 154 6.62 -3.29 5.13
N GLU A 155 7.59 -3.90 4.45
CA GLU A 155 7.37 -5.07 3.59
C GLU A 155 6.77 -6.23 4.39
N LEU A 156 7.30 -6.52 5.57
CA LEU A 156 6.78 -7.55 6.47
C LEU A 156 5.34 -7.28 6.93
N GLU A 157 5.02 -6.03 7.24
CA GLU A 157 3.65 -5.66 7.66
C GLU A 157 2.63 -5.77 6.52
N LEU A 158 3.03 -5.46 5.29
CA LEU A 158 2.20 -5.65 4.10
C LEU A 158 2.02 -7.14 3.76
N GLU A 159 3.08 -7.94 3.85
CA GLU A 159 3.00 -9.40 3.69
C GLU A 159 2.07 -10.03 4.74
N ARG A 160 2.15 -9.57 6.00
CA ARG A 160 1.27 -10.02 7.08
C ARG A 160 -0.19 -9.70 6.79
N LEU A 161 -0.46 -8.52 6.23
CA LEU A 161 -1.80 -8.14 5.77
C LEU A 161 -2.30 -9.08 4.66
N ILE A 162 -1.51 -9.26 3.61
CA ILE A 162 -1.88 -10.10 2.45
C ILE A 162 -2.17 -11.53 2.90
N SER A 163 -1.27 -12.12 3.69
CA SER A 163 -1.40 -13.48 4.21
C SER A 163 -2.65 -13.65 5.07
N ALA A 164 -2.95 -12.68 5.93
CA ALA A 164 -4.14 -12.72 6.77
C ALA A 164 -5.44 -12.61 5.96
N VAL A 165 -5.47 -11.77 4.92
CA VAL A 165 -6.61 -11.66 4.01
C VAL A 165 -6.81 -12.96 3.24
N LEU A 166 -5.76 -13.54 2.65
CA LEU A 166 -5.84 -14.82 1.94
C LEU A 166 -6.33 -15.96 2.84
N THR A 167 -5.80 -16.04 4.07
CA THR A 167 -6.26 -17.02 5.07
C THR A 167 -7.75 -16.83 5.35
N ARG A 168 -8.18 -15.59 5.56
CA ARG A 168 -9.59 -15.26 5.84
C ARG A 168 -10.51 -15.62 4.68
N LEU A 169 -10.11 -15.35 3.44
CA LEU A 169 -10.87 -15.73 2.25
C LEU A 169 -11.04 -17.25 2.17
N ALA A 170 -9.96 -18.00 2.37
CA ALA A 170 -9.98 -19.46 2.34
C ALA A 170 -10.89 -20.05 3.43
N GLU A 171 -10.85 -19.51 4.65
CA GLU A 171 -11.77 -19.91 5.74
C GLU A 171 -13.25 -19.64 5.43
N GLN A 172 -13.53 -18.64 4.60
CA GLN A 172 -14.89 -18.30 4.14
C GLN A 172 -15.26 -18.98 2.81
N GLY A 173 -14.41 -19.87 2.28
CA GLY A 173 -14.64 -20.60 1.03
C GLY A 173 -14.57 -19.72 -0.22
N VAL A 174 -13.91 -18.57 -0.15
CA VAL A 174 -13.69 -17.66 -1.28
C VAL A 174 -12.31 -17.96 -1.87
N HIS A 175 -12.27 -18.38 -3.13
CA HIS A 175 -11.07 -18.86 -3.83
C HIS A 175 -11.00 -18.33 -5.26
N GLY A 176 -9.83 -18.42 -5.89
CA GLY A 176 -9.61 -18.01 -7.28
C GLY A 176 -9.63 -16.51 -7.48
N THR A 177 -9.43 -15.76 -6.39
CA THR A 177 -9.40 -14.29 -6.39
C THR A 177 -8.20 -13.76 -7.16
N THR A 178 -8.27 -12.51 -7.61
CA THR A 178 -7.11 -11.85 -8.24
C THR A 178 -5.95 -11.76 -7.26
N LEU A 179 -6.20 -11.39 -6.00
CA LEU A 179 -5.18 -11.37 -4.94
C LEU A 179 -4.41 -12.71 -4.83
N GLU A 180 -5.11 -13.84 -4.86
CA GLU A 180 -4.49 -15.17 -4.79
C GLU A 180 -3.54 -15.43 -5.96
N LYS A 181 -3.91 -14.99 -7.17
CA LYS A 181 -3.07 -15.15 -8.37
C LYS A 181 -1.85 -14.23 -8.33
N GLU A 182 -2.06 -12.95 -8.05
CA GLU A 182 -0.98 -11.96 -8.01
C GLU A 182 0.04 -12.28 -6.91
N TRP A 183 -0.44 -12.58 -5.71
CA TRP A 183 0.44 -12.95 -4.61
C TRP A 183 1.14 -14.29 -4.85
N GLY A 184 0.45 -15.26 -5.46
CA GLY A 184 1.06 -16.52 -5.87
C GLY A 184 2.21 -16.33 -6.85
N ALA A 185 2.08 -15.43 -7.83
CA ALA A 185 3.15 -15.10 -8.77
C ALA A 185 4.35 -14.45 -8.05
N VAL A 186 4.09 -13.50 -7.14
CA VAL A 186 5.14 -12.88 -6.33
C VAL A 186 5.89 -13.90 -5.46
N GLN A 187 5.19 -14.84 -4.83
CA GLN A 187 5.79 -15.85 -3.97
C GLN A 187 6.53 -16.95 -4.73
N ALA A 188 6.12 -17.24 -5.97
CA ALA A 188 6.76 -18.24 -6.82
C ALA A 188 8.00 -17.71 -7.56
N ALA A 189 8.29 -16.41 -7.48
CA ALA A 189 9.42 -15.80 -8.17
C ALA A 189 10.76 -16.35 -7.66
N GLU A 190 11.54 -16.92 -8.58
CA GLU A 190 12.89 -17.44 -8.31
C GLU A 190 13.89 -16.29 -8.08
N PRO A 191 15.05 -16.51 -7.43
CA PRO A 191 16.00 -15.44 -7.10
C PRO A 191 16.39 -14.54 -8.28
N ASP A 192 16.62 -15.11 -9.46
CA ASP A 192 16.96 -14.35 -10.67
C ASP A 192 15.77 -13.51 -11.18
N GLU A 193 14.54 -14.04 -11.05
CA GLU A 193 13.31 -13.33 -11.37
C GLU A 193 13.05 -12.18 -10.39
N VAL A 194 13.33 -12.40 -9.10
CA VAL A 194 13.26 -11.35 -8.07
C VAL A 194 14.21 -10.20 -8.41
N GLU A 195 15.46 -10.50 -8.77
CA GLU A 195 16.42 -9.47 -9.17
C GLU A 195 15.94 -8.69 -10.41
N PHE A 196 15.41 -9.39 -11.41
CA PHE A 196 14.82 -8.78 -12.59
C PHE A 196 13.63 -7.87 -12.23
N CYS A 197 12.69 -8.35 -11.41
CA CYS A 197 11.51 -7.60 -11.02
C CYS A 197 11.87 -6.32 -10.26
N LEU A 198 12.85 -6.39 -9.35
CA LEU A 198 13.36 -5.22 -8.64
C LEU A 198 14.07 -4.24 -9.57
N ALA A 199 14.80 -4.72 -10.58
CA ALA A 199 15.44 -3.86 -11.57
C ALA A 199 14.41 -3.16 -12.49
N ALA A 200 13.39 -3.89 -12.94
CA ALA A 200 12.28 -3.33 -13.72
C ALA A 200 11.51 -2.27 -12.93
N ALA A 201 11.19 -2.56 -11.66
CA ALA A 201 10.50 -1.63 -10.78
C ALA A 201 11.29 -0.33 -10.58
N ARG A 202 12.63 -0.39 -10.40
CA ARG A 202 13.50 0.80 -10.34
C ARG A 202 13.43 1.68 -11.59
N LEU A 203 13.09 1.09 -12.74
CA LEU A 203 12.89 1.82 -13.99
C LEU A 203 11.45 2.31 -14.16
N GLY A 204 10.58 2.06 -13.17
CA GLY A 204 9.17 2.39 -13.21
C GLY A 204 8.35 1.51 -14.15
N LEU A 205 8.90 0.35 -14.54
CA LEU A 205 8.28 -0.62 -15.44
C LEU A 205 7.64 -1.77 -14.66
N ASP A 206 6.43 -2.14 -15.06
CA ASP A 206 5.78 -3.35 -14.56
C ASP A 206 6.52 -4.60 -15.09
N PRO A 207 7.05 -5.48 -14.20
CA PRO A 207 7.84 -6.63 -14.62
C PRO A 207 7.05 -7.68 -15.41
N TYR A 208 5.72 -7.74 -15.21
CA TYR A 208 4.87 -8.74 -15.84
C TYR A 208 4.10 -8.22 -17.06
N ALA A 209 4.12 -6.90 -17.31
CA ALA A 209 3.38 -6.29 -18.42
C ALA A 209 4.21 -5.35 -19.31
N GLU A 210 5.15 -4.58 -18.75
CA GLU A 210 5.84 -3.50 -19.48
C GLU A 210 7.33 -3.82 -19.75
N ALA A 211 7.94 -4.70 -18.94
CA ALA A 211 9.38 -4.95 -18.96
C ALA A 211 9.84 -5.95 -20.04
N GLU A 212 8.95 -6.78 -20.58
CA GLU A 212 9.28 -7.84 -21.56
C GLU A 212 10.12 -7.33 -22.76
N PRO A 213 9.79 -6.19 -23.41
CA PRO A 213 10.58 -5.70 -24.55
C PRO A 213 11.99 -5.23 -24.19
N TYR A 214 12.27 -5.04 -22.90
CA TYR A 214 13.51 -4.47 -22.38
C TYR A 214 14.34 -5.47 -21.56
N GLN A 215 13.96 -6.75 -21.54
CA GLN A 215 14.54 -7.74 -20.62
C GLN A 215 16.08 -7.78 -20.65
N ASP A 216 16.68 -7.91 -21.82
CA ASP A 216 18.15 -7.95 -21.97
C ASP A 216 18.82 -6.66 -21.49
N LEU A 217 18.19 -5.51 -21.72
CA LEU A 217 18.70 -4.20 -21.30
C LEU A 217 18.62 -4.05 -19.78
N ILE A 218 17.54 -4.51 -19.16
CA ILE A 218 17.33 -4.46 -17.71
C ILE A 218 18.37 -5.34 -17.01
N VAL A 219 18.54 -6.60 -17.45
CA VAL A 219 19.52 -7.53 -16.88
C VAL A 219 20.94 -6.96 -17.02
N ARG A 220 21.28 -6.43 -18.19
CA ARG A 220 22.58 -5.81 -18.44
C ARG A 220 22.81 -4.60 -17.54
N ALA A 221 21.87 -3.65 -17.48
CA ALA A 221 21.97 -2.47 -16.64
C ALA A 221 22.11 -2.85 -15.16
N ALA A 222 21.32 -3.82 -14.68
CA ALA A 222 21.42 -4.34 -13.32
C ALA A 222 22.82 -4.90 -13.03
N SER A 223 23.41 -5.64 -13.96
CA SER A 223 24.77 -6.20 -13.82
C SER A 223 25.88 -5.14 -13.82
N GLU A 224 25.76 -4.11 -14.67
CA GLU A 224 26.73 -3.02 -14.79
C GLU A 224 26.67 -2.05 -13.58
N LEU A 225 25.51 -1.93 -12.94
CA LEU A 225 25.27 -1.09 -11.77
C LEU A 225 25.52 -1.80 -10.43
N ARG A 226 25.93 -3.08 -10.41
CA ARG A 226 26.22 -3.81 -9.15
C ARG A 226 27.38 -3.12 -8.38
N GLY A 227 27.03 -2.42 -7.30
CA GLY A 227 27.92 -1.68 -6.40
C GLY A 227 27.14 -0.73 -5.46
N ASN A 228 27.82 -0.02 -4.55
CA ASN A 228 27.22 0.91 -3.55
C ASN A 228 26.30 2.01 -4.14
N ILE A 229 26.29 2.19 -5.46
CA ILE A 229 25.52 3.22 -6.15
C ILE A 229 24.01 2.89 -6.14
N LEU A 230 23.60 1.62 -6.06
CA LEU A 230 22.17 1.24 -6.08
C LEU A 230 21.44 1.39 -4.72
N GLY A 231 22.17 1.58 -3.62
CA GLY A 231 21.59 1.81 -2.29
C GLY A 231 21.37 3.29 -1.96
N ASP A 232 21.94 4.19 -2.75
CA ASP A 232 21.96 5.64 -2.51
C ASP A 232 20.83 6.40 -3.24
N PHE A 233 20.01 5.71 -4.05
CA PHE A 233 18.89 6.30 -4.81
C PHE A 233 17.53 5.74 -4.40
#